data_AF-A0A836UDE8-F1
#
_entry.id   AF-A0A836UDE8-F1
#
_cell.length_a   1.000
_cell.length_b   1.000
_cell.length_c   1.000
_cell.angle_alpha   90.00
_cell.angle_beta   90.00
_cell.angle_gamma   90.00
#
_symmetry.space_group_name_H-M   'P 1'
#
loop_
_entity.id
_entity.type
_entity.pdbx_description
1 polymer ?
#
loop_
_entity_poly.entity_id
_entity_poly.type
_entity_poly.pdbx_seq_one_letter_code
_entity_poly.pdbx_strand_id
1 'polypeptide(L)'
;MKKTTISIIVLLLLAIGWSLGGCGGMEKEQQPTVAVDDVDPSGQEIVFWYQHTRVRGEALQEMIAQFNADNPQQIQVRGEFAGNYGDIYNKMVVGLQGGSVPDLVVAYQNQALEYLRADGIVDLSFYINSKTWGLSPSQKADYVQAFMRQDQIRGVQIGLPPNRSIEVVYYNIDWLQQLGADGPPQSWEEFARLCRAARDTPFSGNENKERSLGFILDEDASRLASMVFSRGGSFLNAAGDGYTLDTPEAKASMQLMKELVADGALAGDDVRVVERRDVYEAVLLLA
;
A
#
# COMPACT_ATOMS: atom_id res chain seq x y z
N MET A 1 50.02 4.99 -53.04
CA MET A 1 48.88 4.42 -52.28
C MET A 1 47.58 4.81 -52.99
N LYS A 2 46.58 3.92 -52.97
CA LYS A 2 45.64 3.63 -54.08
C LYS A 2 44.77 4.81 -54.53
N LYS A 3 44.61 4.86 -55.86
CA LYS A 3 43.75 5.77 -56.62
C LYS A 3 42.27 5.45 -56.43
N THR A 4 41.50 6.53 -56.42
CA THR A 4 40.05 6.69 -56.37
C THR A 4 39.34 6.02 -57.55
N THR A 5 38.16 5.42 -57.32
CA THR A 5 37.08 5.37 -58.32
C THR A 5 35.71 5.34 -57.61
N ILE A 6 34.82 6.17 -58.12
CA ILE A 6 33.48 6.53 -57.66
C ILE A 6 32.44 5.66 -58.40
N SER A 7 31.34 5.24 -57.76
CA SER A 7 29.98 5.41 -58.32
C SER A 7 28.81 4.96 -57.40
N ILE A 8 28.00 5.97 -57.05
CA ILE A 8 26.52 6.11 -57.20
C ILE A 8 25.58 5.13 -56.47
N ILE A 9 24.71 5.69 -55.60
CA ILE A 9 23.25 5.45 -55.41
C ILE A 9 22.78 6.58 -54.43
N VAL A 10 22.19 7.69 -54.89
CA VAL A 10 20.76 7.95 -55.15
C VAL A 10 19.90 8.20 -53.88
N LEU A 11 19.39 9.43 -53.82
CA LEU A 11 18.11 9.94 -53.27
C LEU A 11 17.94 10.35 -51.78
N LEU A 12 17.39 11.58 -51.69
CA LEU A 12 16.38 12.10 -50.76
C LEU A 12 16.82 12.81 -49.48
N LEU A 13 16.85 14.14 -49.62
CA LEU A 13 16.67 15.20 -48.64
C LEU A 13 15.80 14.78 -47.44
N LEU A 14 16.43 14.61 -46.27
CA LEU A 14 15.76 14.67 -44.98
C LEU A 14 15.87 16.10 -44.46
N ALA A 15 14.76 16.82 -44.59
CA ALA A 15 14.52 18.06 -43.88
C ALA A 15 14.55 17.75 -42.37
N ILE A 16 15.57 18.26 -41.70
CA ILE A 16 15.67 18.27 -40.24
C ILE A 16 14.63 19.28 -39.74
N GLY A 17 13.44 18.77 -39.44
CA GLY A 17 12.46 19.49 -38.62
C GLY A 17 12.90 19.41 -37.17
N TRP A 18 13.49 20.49 -36.66
CA TRP A 18 13.57 20.74 -35.21
C TRP A 18 12.17 20.96 -34.66
N SER A 19 11.55 19.91 -34.13
CA SER A 19 10.47 20.06 -33.16
C SER A 19 11.07 20.11 -31.76
N LEU A 20 11.16 21.32 -31.22
CA LEU A 20 11.20 21.59 -29.79
C LEU A 20 9.89 21.09 -29.18
N GLY A 21 9.86 19.82 -28.77
CA GLY A 21 8.79 19.22 -27.97
C GLY A 21 9.15 19.34 -26.49
N GLY A 22 8.36 20.10 -25.74
CA GLY A 22 8.50 20.29 -24.31
C GLY A 22 8.39 18.99 -23.50
N CYS A 23 8.98 19.03 -22.31
CA CYS A 23 8.86 18.01 -21.28
C CYS A 23 7.39 17.71 -20.95
N GLY A 24 7.06 16.43 -20.80
CA GLY A 24 5.80 15.99 -20.17
C GLY A 24 4.90 15.10 -21.03
N GLY A 25 5.44 14.10 -21.71
CA GLY A 25 4.64 13.09 -22.42
C GLY A 25 5.07 11.69 -22.02
N MET A 26 4.52 11.17 -20.93
CA MET A 26 4.45 9.72 -20.71
C MET A 26 3.00 9.37 -20.42
N GLU A 27 2.27 9.18 -21.50
CA GLU A 27 0.95 8.57 -21.54
C GLU A 27 0.98 7.62 -22.76
N LYS A 28 1.84 6.59 -22.68
CA LYS A 28 1.63 5.43 -23.55
C LYS A 28 0.42 4.72 -22.98
N GLU A 29 -0.70 4.85 -23.64
CA GLU A 29 -1.91 4.09 -23.36
C GLU A 29 -1.54 2.60 -23.51
N GLN A 30 -1.40 1.89 -22.39
CA GLN A 30 -1.09 0.45 -22.34
C GLN A 30 -2.34 -0.33 -22.74
N GLN A 31 -2.72 -0.28 -24.01
CA GLN A 31 -3.78 -1.14 -24.52
C GLN A 31 -3.26 -2.58 -24.67
N PRO A 32 -4.05 -3.59 -24.25
CA PRO A 32 -3.75 -4.97 -24.51
C PRO A 32 -3.55 -5.21 -26.01
N THR A 33 -2.55 -6.03 -26.37
CA THR A 33 -2.28 -6.39 -27.78
C THR A 33 -3.36 -7.27 -28.39
N VAL A 34 -4.17 -7.91 -27.56
CA VAL A 34 -5.33 -8.74 -27.92
C VAL A 34 -6.52 -8.25 -27.11
N ALA A 35 -7.70 -8.20 -27.73
CA ALA A 35 -8.92 -7.85 -27.02
C ALA A 35 -9.20 -8.87 -25.90
N VAL A 36 -9.38 -8.40 -24.67
CA VAL A 36 -9.56 -9.27 -23.49
C VAL A 36 -10.75 -10.22 -23.67
N ASP A 37 -11.83 -9.76 -24.30
CA ASP A 37 -13.04 -10.55 -24.55
C ASP A 37 -12.81 -11.77 -25.46
N ASP A 38 -11.74 -11.77 -26.27
CA ASP A 38 -11.40 -12.83 -27.22
C ASP A 38 -10.37 -13.83 -26.67
N VAL A 39 -9.88 -13.63 -25.44
CA VAL A 39 -8.91 -14.52 -24.79
C VAL A 39 -9.62 -15.72 -24.17
N ASP A 40 -9.12 -16.92 -24.43
CA ASP A 40 -9.49 -18.13 -23.69
C ASP A 40 -8.48 -18.37 -22.55
N PRO A 41 -8.88 -18.18 -21.27
CA PRO A 41 -7.99 -18.36 -20.14
C PRO A 41 -7.92 -19.81 -19.66
N SER A 42 -8.50 -20.77 -20.40
CA SER A 42 -8.63 -22.14 -19.93
C SER A 42 -7.26 -22.82 -19.74
N GLY A 43 -7.12 -23.53 -18.62
CA GLY A 43 -5.93 -24.33 -18.29
C GLY A 43 -4.67 -23.51 -17.98
N GLN A 44 -4.77 -22.19 -17.77
CA GLN A 44 -3.61 -21.37 -17.39
C GLN A 44 -3.16 -21.64 -15.96
N GLU A 45 -1.85 -21.54 -15.73
CA GLU A 45 -1.25 -21.50 -14.40
C GLU A 45 -0.92 -20.06 -14.02
N ILE A 46 -1.33 -19.63 -12.83
CA ILE A 46 -1.18 -18.26 -12.32
C ILE A 46 -0.35 -18.31 -11.05
N VAL A 47 0.83 -17.68 -11.06
CA VAL A 47 1.64 -17.48 -9.86
C VAL A 47 1.16 -16.22 -9.14
N PHE A 48 0.81 -16.34 -7.87
CA PHE A 48 0.40 -15.21 -7.03
C PHE A 48 1.37 -14.98 -5.87
N TRP A 49 2.12 -13.88 -5.89
CA TRP A 49 2.97 -13.46 -4.76
C TRP A 49 2.16 -12.69 -3.71
N TYR A 50 2.13 -13.22 -2.49
CA TYR A 50 1.42 -12.64 -1.35
C TYR A 50 2.28 -12.55 -0.07
N GLN A 51 1.78 -11.78 0.90
CA GLN A 51 2.43 -11.39 2.15
C GLN A 51 1.75 -11.89 3.43
N HIS A 52 0.55 -12.44 3.33
CA HIS A 52 -0.21 -12.96 4.48
C HIS A 52 0.46 -14.16 5.16
N THR A 53 0.46 -14.17 6.49
CA THR A 53 0.92 -15.28 7.33
C THR A 53 -0.17 -15.68 8.34
N ARG A 54 0.03 -16.82 9.02
CA ARG A 54 -0.89 -17.36 10.05
C ARG A 54 -2.32 -17.51 9.50
N VAL A 55 -3.34 -17.21 10.31
CA VAL A 55 -4.77 -17.29 9.94
C VAL A 55 -5.09 -16.56 8.63
N ARG A 56 -4.43 -15.44 8.31
CA ARG A 56 -4.65 -14.73 7.04
C ARG A 56 -4.07 -15.48 5.85
N GLY A 57 -2.92 -16.13 6.03
CA GLY A 57 -2.30 -16.97 5.02
C GLY A 57 -3.11 -18.25 4.78
N GLU A 58 -3.59 -18.87 5.87
CA GLU A 58 -4.49 -20.03 5.82
C GLU A 58 -5.78 -19.72 5.06
N ALA A 59 -6.47 -18.63 5.42
CA ALA A 59 -7.69 -18.20 4.74
C ALA A 59 -7.44 -17.88 3.25
N LEU A 60 -6.29 -17.27 2.91
CA LEU A 60 -5.96 -17.03 1.51
C LEU A 60 -5.73 -18.33 0.74
N GLN A 61 -5.04 -19.29 1.33
CA GLN A 61 -4.81 -20.60 0.71
C GLN A 61 -6.12 -21.39 0.55
N GLU A 62 -7.06 -21.27 1.48
CA GLU A 62 -8.41 -21.82 1.34
C GLU A 62 -9.17 -21.19 0.16
N MET A 63 -9.12 -19.86 0.01
CA MET A 63 -9.71 -19.17 -1.15
C MET A 63 -9.08 -19.61 -2.48
N ILE A 64 -7.75 -19.80 -2.51
CA ILE A 64 -7.03 -20.31 -3.69
C ILE A 64 -7.47 -21.74 -4.01
N ALA A 65 -7.53 -22.61 -3.00
CA ALA A 65 -7.94 -24.00 -3.18
C ALA A 65 -9.38 -24.10 -3.69
N GLN A 66 -10.29 -23.29 -3.13
CA GLN A 66 -11.67 -23.20 -3.59
C GLN A 66 -11.74 -22.72 -5.04
N PHE A 67 -11.03 -21.64 -5.38
CA PHE A 67 -10.99 -21.14 -6.75
C PHE A 67 -10.50 -22.23 -7.73
N ASN A 68 -9.40 -22.91 -7.42
CA ASN A 68 -8.84 -23.96 -8.29
C ASN A 68 -9.79 -25.16 -8.48
N ALA A 69 -10.63 -25.45 -7.49
CA ALA A 69 -11.62 -26.54 -7.55
C ALA A 69 -12.88 -26.16 -8.32
N ASP A 70 -13.37 -24.93 -8.14
CA ASP A 70 -14.70 -24.52 -8.59
C ASP A 70 -14.68 -23.80 -9.95
N ASN A 71 -13.54 -23.27 -10.39
CA ASN A 71 -13.51 -22.46 -11.61
C ASN A 71 -13.68 -23.32 -12.89
N PRO A 72 -14.65 -23.01 -13.76
CA PRO A 72 -14.95 -23.85 -14.92
C PRO A 72 -13.87 -23.81 -16.02
N GLN A 73 -13.02 -22.78 -16.00
CA GLN A 73 -11.90 -22.62 -16.92
C GLN A 73 -10.67 -23.47 -16.55
N GLN A 74 -10.72 -24.21 -15.43
CA GLN A 74 -9.61 -25.07 -14.98
C GLN A 74 -8.29 -24.30 -14.78
N ILE A 75 -8.37 -23.00 -14.47
CA ILE A 75 -7.24 -22.15 -14.09
C ILE A 75 -6.66 -22.68 -12.77
N GLN A 76 -5.33 -22.76 -12.70
CA GLN A 76 -4.61 -23.18 -11.50
C GLN A 76 -3.83 -22.00 -10.90
N VAL A 77 -4.26 -21.51 -9.76
CA VAL A 77 -3.55 -20.48 -9.00
C VAL A 77 -2.58 -21.15 -8.03
N ARG A 78 -1.31 -20.81 -8.13
CA ARG A 78 -0.25 -21.15 -7.17
C ARG A 78 0.12 -19.93 -6.35
N GLY A 79 -0.39 -19.87 -5.13
CA GLY A 79 0.01 -18.84 -4.17
C GLY A 79 1.42 -19.10 -3.61
N GLU A 80 2.26 -18.08 -3.63
CA GLU A 80 3.61 -18.10 -3.06
C GLU A 80 3.75 -17.00 -1.99
N PHE A 81 4.02 -17.40 -0.75
CA PHE A 81 4.43 -16.45 0.28
C PHE A 81 5.80 -15.88 -0.10
N ALA A 82 5.84 -14.57 -0.34
CA ALA A 82 7.02 -13.88 -0.88
C ALA A 82 7.63 -12.87 0.11
N GLY A 83 7.33 -13.01 1.40
CA GLY A 83 7.81 -12.12 2.46
C GLY A 83 6.85 -10.97 2.77
N ASN A 84 7.36 -9.92 3.41
CA ASN A 84 6.58 -8.69 3.64
C ASN A 84 6.50 -7.83 2.36
N TYR A 85 5.79 -6.71 2.40
CA TYR A 85 5.65 -5.81 1.24
C TYR A 85 7.00 -5.27 0.71
N GLY A 86 7.99 -5.05 1.58
CA GLY A 86 9.33 -4.63 1.19
C GLY A 86 10.10 -5.74 0.47
N ASP A 87 9.99 -6.97 0.96
CA ASP A 87 10.59 -8.15 0.32
C ASP A 87 10.00 -8.37 -1.08
N ILE A 88 8.66 -8.31 -1.19
CA ILE A 88 7.94 -8.43 -2.47
C ILE A 88 8.35 -7.32 -3.43
N TYR A 89 8.45 -6.08 -2.95
CA TYR A 89 8.89 -4.95 -3.77
C TYR A 89 10.31 -5.13 -4.31
N ASN A 90 11.25 -5.51 -3.45
CA ASN A 90 12.62 -5.80 -3.89
C ASN A 90 12.66 -6.94 -4.91
N LYS A 91 11.86 -7.99 -4.68
CA LYS A 91 11.74 -9.14 -5.61
C LYS A 91 11.16 -8.71 -6.96
N MET A 92 10.14 -7.85 -6.98
CA MET A 92 9.57 -7.29 -8.21
C MET A 92 10.57 -6.41 -8.96
N VAL A 93 11.29 -5.51 -8.27
CA VAL A 93 12.30 -4.63 -8.90
C VAL A 93 13.38 -5.44 -9.61
N VAL A 94 13.88 -6.52 -8.99
CA VAL A 94 14.84 -7.43 -9.61
C VAL A 94 14.19 -8.26 -10.73
N GLY A 95 12.99 -8.79 -10.47
CA GLY A 95 12.25 -9.64 -11.39
C GLY A 95 11.91 -8.95 -12.71
N LEU A 96 11.55 -7.67 -12.67
CA LEU A 96 11.25 -6.87 -13.86
C LEU A 96 12.46 -6.69 -14.79
N GLN A 97 13.68 -6.67 -14.25
CA GLN A 97 14.90 -6.60 -15.06
C GLN A 97 15.26 -7.95 -15.69
N GLY A 98 14.94 -9.04 -14.99
CA GLY A 98 15.26 -10.41 -15.40
C GLY A 98 14.13 -11.17 -16.10
N GLY A 99 12.94 -10.55 -16.27
CA GLY A 99 11.75 -11.20 -16.83
C GLY A 99 11.16 -12.31 -15.96
N SER A 100 11.39 -12.28 -14.65
CA SER A 100 10.96 -13.30 -13.69
C SER A 100 10.02 -12.69 -12.64
N VAL A 101 8.81 -12.32 -13.08
CA VAL A 101 7.74 -11.73 -12.25
C VAL A 101 6.56 -12.71 -12.16
N PRO A 102 5.69 -12.61 -11.13
CA PRO A 102 4.48 -13.41 -11.04
C PRO A 102 3.40 -12.84 -11.96
N ASP A 103 2.35 -13.62 -12.20
CA ASP A 103 1.16 -13.18 -12.92
C ASP A 103 0.28 -12.26 -12.06
N LEU A 104 0.27 -12.49 -10.75
CA LEU A 104 -0.43 -11.67 -9.75
C LEU A 104 0.50 -11.32 -8.59
N VAL A 105 0.46 -10.07 -8.13
CA VAL A 105 1.28 -9.61 -7.01
C VAL A 105 0.49 -8.66 -6.11
N VAL A 106 0.65 -8.84 -4.80
CA VAL A 106 0.15 -7.87 -3.82
C VAL A 106 1.10 -6.68 -3.72
N ALA A 107 0.57 -5.46 -3.69
CA ALA A 107 1.36 -4.25 -3.63
C ALA A 107 0.63 -3.12 -2.92
N TYR A 108 1.38 -2.21 -2.30
CA TYR A 108 0.86 -0.88 -1.99
C TYR A 108 0.70 -0.05 -3.27
N GLN A 109 -0.17 0.97 -3.27
CA GLN A 109 -0.40 1.81 -4.46
C GLN A 109 0.88 2.49 -4.98
N ASN A 110 1.75 2.95 -4.08
CA ASN A 110 3.02 3.55 -4.47
C ASN A 110 3.94 2.53 -5.16
N GLN A 111 3.96 1.28 -4.71
CA GLN A 111 4.74 0.20 -5.33
C GLN A 111 4.17 -0.18 -6.71
N ALA A 112 2.85 -0.37 -6.81
CA ALA A 112 2.18 -0.65 -8.07
C ALA A 112 2.38 0.46 -9.11
N LEU A 113 2.42 1.73 -8.69
CA LEU A 113 2.75 2.84 -9.57
C LEU A 113 4.20 2.76 -10.11
N GLU A 114 5.17 2.35 -9.29
CA GLU A 114 6.53 2.12 -9.78
C GLU A 114 6.60 0.95 -10.75
N TYR A 115 5.85 -0.14 -10.51
CA TYR A 115 5.76 -1.25 -11.45
C TYR A 115 5.14 -0.82 -12.78
N LEU A 116 4.10 0.03 -12.75
CA LEU A 116 3.48 0.57 -13.96
C LEU A 116 4.50 1.36 -14.78
N ARG A 117 5.29 2.23 -14.14
CA ARG A 117 6.34 3.02 -14.80
C ARG A 117 7.44 2.17 -15.42
N ALA A 118 7.66 0.98 -14.87
CA ALA A 118 8.61 0.01 -15.37
C ALA A 118 7.99 -0.97 -16.40
N ASP A 119 6.78 -0.69 -16.90
CA ASP A 119 6.02 -1.58 -17.81
C ASP A 119 5.79 -2.99 -17.22
N GLY A 120 5.73 -3.08 -15.89
CA GLY A 120 5.68 -4.32 -15.12
C GLY A 120 4.29 -4.78 -14.68
N ILE A 121 3.28 -3.92 -14.84
CA ILE A 121 1.87 -4.25 -14.66
C ILE A 121 1.07 -3.65 -15.81
N VAL A 122 -0.16 -4.13 -15.97
CA VAL A 122 -1.11 -3.69 -17.00
C VAL A 122 -2.22 -2.85 -16.41
N ASP A 123 -2.91 -2.06 -17.23
CA ASP A 123 -4.14 -1.39 -16.83
C ASP A 123 -5.26 -2.40 -16.61
N LEU A 124 -5.70 -2.56 -15.36
CA LEU A 124 -6.77 -3.48 -14.99
C LEU A 124 -8.15 -3.01 -15.48
N SER A 125 -8.28 -1.77 -15.96
CA SER A 125 -9.54 -1.23 -16.46
C SER A 125 -10.08 -2.06 -17.64
N PHE A 126 -9.21 -2.56 -18.52
CA PHE A 126 -9.58 -3.41 -19.65
C PHE A 126 -10.18 -4.76 -19.19
N TYR A 127 -9.65 -5.31 -18.11
CA TYR A 127 -10.08 -6.59 -17.56
C TYR A 127 -11.36 -6.44 -16.74
N ILE A 128 -11.43 -5.43 -15.88
CA ILE A 128 -12.62 -5.10 -15.07
C ILE A 128 -13.83 -4.78 -15.97
N ASN A 129 -13.60 -4.17 -17.13
CA ASN A 129 -14.65 -3.77 -18.07
C ASN A 129 -14.92 -4.76 -19.21
N SER A 130 -14.20 -5.89 -19.26
CA SER A 130 -14.49 -6.97 -20.21
C SER A 130 -15.95 -7.43 -20.08
N LYS A 131 -16.61 -7.65 -21.22
CA LYS A 131 -17.99 -8.16 -21.28
C LYS A 131 -18.05 -9.66 -21.01
N THR A 132 -16.98 -10.36 -21.35
CA THR A 132 -16.87 -11.82 -21.18
C THR A 132 -16.34 -12.18 -19.78
N TRP A 133 -15.28 -11.50 -19.32
CA TRP A 133 -14.51 -11.87 -18.13
C TRP A 133 -14.57 -10.86 -16.99
N GLY A 134 -15.07 -9.66 -17.26
CA GLY A 134 -15.06 -8.56 -16.31
C GLY A 134 -16.18 -8.63 -15.26
N LEU A 135 -16.19 -7.63 -14.38
CA LEU A 135 -17.21 -7.53 -13.33
C LEU A 135 -18.54 -7.02 -13.91
N SER A 136 -19.63 -7.64 -13.49
CA SER A 136 -20.99 -7.16 -13.79
C SER A 136 -21.25 -5.79 -13.14
N PRO A 137 -22.26 -5.02 -13.60
CA PRO A 137 -22.62 -3.76 -12.97
C PRO A 137 -22.95 -3.89 -11.47
N SER A 138 -23.59 -4.98 -11.05
CA SER A 138 -23.89 -5.23 -9.64
C SER A 138 -22.62 -5.55 -8.84
N GLN A 139 -21.70 -6.35 -9.40
CA GLN A 139 -20.41 -6.63 -8.75
C GLN A 139 -19.57 -5.37 -8.60
N LYS A 140 -19.55 -4.48 -9.61
CA LYS A 140 -18.86 -3.18 -9.52
C LYS A 140 -19.46 -2.29 -8.44
N ALA A 141 -20.78 -2.28 -8.32
CA ALA A 141 -21.50 -1.49 -7.32
C ALA A 141 -21.29 -1.99 -5.88
N ASP A 142 -20.97 -3.27 -5.71
CA ASP A 142 -20.73 -3.89 -4.40
C ASP A 142 -19.40 -3.44 -3.75
N TYR A 143 -18.46 -2.93 -4.55
CA TYR A 143 -17.26 -2.30 -4.01
C TYR A 143 -17.56 -0.93 -3.38
N VAL A 144 -16.85 -0.61 -2.30
CA VAL A 144 -16.77 0.77 -1.81
C VAL A 144 -16.07 1.64 -2.86
N GLN A 145 -16.84 2.51 -3.50
CA GLN A 145 -16.37 3.22 -4.71
C GLN A 145 -15.15 4.11 -4.46
N ALA A 146 -14.96 4.62 -3.23
CA ALA A 146 -13.76 5.37 -2.88
C ALA A 146 -12.48 4.51 -3.00
N PHE A 147 -12.56 3.22 -2.68
CA PHE A 147 -11.42 2.31 -2.74
C PHE A 147 -11.04 1.95 -4.18
N MET A 148 -12.03 1.78 -5.06
CA MET A 148 -11.77 1.58 -6.50
C MET A 148 -11.06 2.79 -7.10
N ARG A 149 -11.53 4.01 -6.80
CA ARG A 149 -10.93 5.25 -7.30
C ARG A 149 -9.50 5.51 -6.78
N GLN A 150 -9.18 5.07 -5.56
CA GLN A 150 -7.84 5.24 -4.99
C GLN A 150 -6.76 4.49 -5.78
N ASP A 151 -7.12 3.38 -6.43
CA ASP A 151 -6.21 2.61 -7.28
C ASP A 151 -6.29 3.04 -8.76
N GLN A 152 -6.97 4.16 -9.05
CA GLN A 152 -7.00 4.76 -10.38
C GLN A 152 -6.06 5.96 -10.43
N ILE A 153 -4.96 5.85 -11.19
CA ILE A 153 -3.95 6.90 -11.33
C ILE A 153 -3.86 7.29 -12.80
N ARG A 154 -4.16 8.55 -13.11
CA ARG A 154 -4.10 9.11 -14.47
C ARG A 154 -4.87 8.25 -15.50
N GLY A 155 -6.08 7.84 -15.14
CA GLY A 155 -6.92 7.01 -16.00
C GLY A 155 -6.65 5.50 -15.93
N VAL A 156 -5.47 5.08 -15.48
CA VAL A 156 -5.07 3.67 -15.36
C VAL A 156 -5.52 3.08 -14.03
N GLN A 157 -6.15 1.91 -14.04
CA GLN A 157 -6.44 1.14 -12.85
C GLN A 157 -5.25 0.24 -12.50
N ILE A 158 -4.45 0.63 -11.50
CA ILE A 158 -3.20 -0.06 -11.13
C ILE A 158 -3.38 -1.20 -10.13
N GLY A 159 -4.59 -1.38 -9.61
CA GLY A 159 -4.90 -2.39 -8.61
C GLY A 159 -6.40 -2.65 -8.49
N LEU A 160 -6.75 -3.85 -8.02
CA LEU A 160 -8.10 -4.21 -7.59
C LEU A 160 -8.02 -4.53 -6.09
N PRO A 161 -8.85 -3.92 -5.23
CA PRO A 161 -8.69 -4.06 -3.79
C PRO A 161 -9.43 -5.28 -3.22
N PRO A 162 -8.74 -6.37 -2.83
CA PRO A 162 -9.40 -7.48 -2.12
C PRO A 162 -9.75 -7.11 -0.67
N ASN A 163 -9.05 -6.12 -0.11
CA ASN A 163 -9.28 -5.58 1.23
C ASN A 163 -8.70 -4.16 1.34
N ARG A 164 -9.12 -3.45 2.39
CA ARG A 164 -8.56 -2.16 2.81
C ARG A 164 -8.37 -2.13 4.31
N SER A 165 -7.41 -1.33 4.74
CA SER A 165 -7.16 -1.03 6.14
C SER A 165 -7.47 0.45 6.39
N ILE A 166 -7.92 0.73 7.61
CA ILE A 166 -8.05 2.08 8.14
C ILE A 166 -7.18 2.17 9.39
N GLU A 167 -6.57 3.33 9.62
CA GLU A 167 -5.85 3.56 10.85
C GLU A 167 -6.83 3.87 11.98
N VAL A 168 -6.66 3.15 13.09
CA VAL A 168 -7.47 3.29 14.30
C VAL A 168 -6.57 3.33 15.53
N VAL A 169 -7.09 3.93 16.60
CA VAL A 169 -6.50 3.90 17.93
C VAL A 169 -7.34 2.95 18.79
N TYR A 170 -6.72 1.88 19.25
CA TYR A 170 -7.28 1.01 20.28
C TYR A 170 -6.88 1.53 21.66
N TYR A 171 -7.81 1.47 22.62
CA TYR A 171 -7.58 1.96 23.97
C TYR A 171 -8.27 1.11 25.02
N ASN A 172 -7.70 1.12 26.23
CA ASN A 172 -8.29 0.48 27.40
C ASN A 172 -9.28 1.47 28.06
N ILE A 173 -10.57 1.15 28.00
CA ILE A 173 -11.66 1.99 28.50
C ILE A 173 -11.54 2.21 30.01
N ASP A 174 -11.31 1.15 30.77
CA ASP A 174 -11.19 1.23 32.25
C ASP A 174 -9.98 2.06 32.66
N TRP A 175 -8.88 1.97 31.90
CA TRP A 175 -7.70 2.78 32.17
C TRP A 175 -7.97 4.25 31.88
N LEU A 176 -8.63 4.59 30.78
CA LEU A 176 -9.02 5.98 30.51
C LEU A 176 -9.90 6.55 31.62
N GLN A 177 -10.84 5.77 32.15
CA GLN A 177 -11.66 6.20 33.30
C GLN A 177 -10.82 6.43 34.56
N GLN A 178 -9.84 5.57 34.85
CA GLN A 178 -8.90 5.77 35.97
C GLN A 178 -8.03 7.02 35.80
N LEU A 179 -7.71 7.38 34.55
CA LEU A 179 -7.00 8.61 34.21
C LEU A 179 -7.93 9.84 34.18
N GLY A 180 -9.22 9.67 34.50
CA GLY A 180 -10.22 10.73 34.56
C GLY A 180 -10.73 11.20 33.19
N ALA A 181 -10.72 10.33 32.18
CA ALA A 181 -11.30 10.59 30.87
C ALA A 181 -12.61 9.83 30.65
N ASP A 182 -13.60 10.52 30.09
CA ASP A 182 -14.93 9.97 29.79
C ASP A 182 -15.01 9.27 28.42
N GLY A 183 -13.90 9.22 27.68
CA GLY A 183 -13.83 8.65 26.34
C GLY A 183 -12.44 8.78 25.70
N PRO A 184 -12.29 8.36 24.44
CA PRO A 184 -11.04 8.52 23.71
C PRO A 184 -10.72 10.00 23.47
N PRO A 185 -9.43 10.36 23.35
CA PRO A 185 -9.04 11.75 23.11
C PRO A 185 -9.65 12.29 21.82
N GLN A 186 -10.19 13.52 21.90
CA GLN A 186 -10.80 14.23 20.77
C GLN A 186 -9.86 15.25 20.13
N SER A 187 -8.69 15.49 20.73
CA SER A 187 -7.62 16.30 20.15
C SER A 187 -6.25 15.70 20.41
N TRP A 188 -5.26 16.19 19.66
CA TRP A 188 -3.88 15.75 19.83
C TRP A 188 -3.25 16.24 21.14
N GLU A 189 -3.69 17.38 21.66
CA GLU A 189 -3.28 17.89 22.98
C GLU A 189 -3.84 16.99 24.08
N GLU A 190 -5.10 16.58 23.96
CA GLU A 190 -5.71 15.62 24.90
C GLU A 190 -5.03 14.26 24.81
N PHE A 191 -4.76 13.78 23.59
CA PHE A 191 -4.01 12.55 23.36
C PHE A 191 -2.65 12.59 24.07
N ALA A 192 -1.88 13.67 23.88
CA ALA A 192 -0.57 13.83 24.52
C ALA A 192 -0.66 13.84 26.05
N ARG A 193 -1.66 14.55 26.60
CA ARG A 193 -1.93 14.59 28.04
C ARG A 193 -2.24 13.20 28.58
N LEU A 194 -3.08 12.44 27.89
CA LEU A 194 -3.46 11.08 28.30
C LEU A 194 -2.29 10.11 28.21
N CYS A 195 -1.43 10.22 27.18
CA CYS A 195 -0.23 9.40 27.09
C CYS A 195 0.72 9.63 28.29
N ARG A 196 0.89 10.89 28.70
CA ARG A 196 1.70 11.26 29.88
C ARG A 196 1.08 10.74 31.17
N ALA A 197 -0.24 10.91 31.32
CA ALA A 197 -0.96 10.44 32.49
C ALA A 197 -0.91 8.91 32.61
N ALA A 198 -1.04 8.20 31.49
CA ALA A 198 -0.90 6.76 31.43
C ALA A 198 0.50 6.32 31.90
N ARG A 199 1.58 6.89 31.36
CA ARG A 199 2.96 6.63 31.83
C ARG A 199 3.11 6.81 33.34
N ASP A 200 2.55 7.89 33.91
CA ASP A 200 2.68 8.20 35.34
C ASP A 200 1.76 7.35 36.24
N THR A 201 0.67 6.84 35.67
CA THR A 201 -0.38 6.12 36.39
C THR A 201 -0.67 4.78 35.70
N PRO A 202 0.14 3.74 35.99
CA PRO A 202 -0.08 2.41 35.46
C PRO A 202 -1.49 1.90 35.72
N PHE A 203 -2.10 1.22 34.75
CA PHE A 203 -3.44 0.65 34.90
C PHE A 203 -3.51 -0.23 36.15
N SER A 204 -4.52 -0.04 37.00
CA SER A 204 -4.66 -0.82 38.23
C SER A 204 -4.86 -2.31 37.98
N GLY A 205 -5.36 -2.69 36.80
CA GLY A 205 -5.46 -4.08 36.36
C GLY A 205 -4.18 -4.67 35.78
N ASN A 206 -3.05 -3.94 35.67
CA ASN A 206 -1.79 -4.53 35.17
C ASN A 206 -1.17 -5.49 36.18
N GLU A 207 -0.91 -6.74 35.81
CA GLU A 207 -0.02 -7.65 36.55
C GLU A 207 1.39 -7.05 36.78
N ASN A 208 1.94 -6.36 35.78
CA ASN A 208 3.27 -5.73 35.87
C ASN A 208 3.19 -4.20 35.82
N LYS A 209 3.17 -3.56 37.00
CA LYS A 209 3.10 -2.09 37.14
C LYS A 209 4.27 -1.33 36.52
N GLU A 210 5.40 -1.98 36.28
CA GLU A 210 6.57 -1.36 35.62
C GLU A 210 6.38 -1.23 34.11
N ARG A 211 5.36 -1.89 33.53
CA ARG A 211 5.03 -1.83 32.10
C ARG A 211 3.87 -0.88 31.86
N SER A 212 4.15 0.42 31.97
CA SER A 212 3.17 1.45 31.66
C SER A 212 3.66 2.36 30.55
N LEU A 213 3.01 2.29 29.39
CA LEU A 213 3.30 3.10 28.21
C LEU A 213 2.03 3.82 27.79
N GLY A 214 2.17 5.11 27.50
CA GLY A 214 1.03 5.94 27.08
C GLY A 214 0.61 5.65 25.65
N PHE A 215 1.57 5.55 24.75
CA PHE A 215 1.36 5.22 23.35
C PHE A 215 2.46 4.28 22.87
N ILE A 216 2.05 3.22 22.17
CA ILE A 216 2.97 2.36 21.44
C ILE A 216 2.78 2.65 19.97
N LEU A 217 3.87 3.03 19.31
CA LEU A 217 3.86 3.36 17.90
C LEU A 217 4.63 2.29 17.14
N ASP A 218 3.95 1.68 16.15
CA ASP A 218 4.64 0.96 15.08
C ASP A 218 5.15 2.00 14.08
N GLU A 219 6.44 1.91 13.74
CA GLU A 219 7.12 2.90 12.93
C GLU A 219 6.86 2.67 11.45
N ASP A 220 5.84 3.35 10.91
CA ASP A 220 5.55 3.30 9.48
C ASP A 220 5.04 4.62 8.90
N ALA A 221 5.18 4.76 7.58
CA ALA A 221 4.82 5.97 6.85
C ALA A 221 3.31 6.28 6.92
N SER A 222 2.46 5.28 7.03
CA SER A 222 0.99 5.42 7.12
C SER A 222 0.60 6.04 8.45
N ARG A 223 1.25 5.65 9.56
CA ARG A 223 1.00 6.24 10.89
C ARG A 223 1.32 7.72 10.91
N LEU A 224 2.49 8.10 10.40
CA LEU A 224 2.85 9.51 10.23
C LEU A 224 1.85 10.23 9.30
N ALA A 225 1.44 9.60 8.20
CA ALA A 225 0.44 10.16 7.29
C ALA A 225 -0.88 10.44 7.98
N SER A 226 -1.41 9.51 8.77
CA SER A 226 -2.66 9.70 9.51
C SER A 226 -2.57 10.85 10.51
N MET A 227 -1.43 11.01 11.19
CA MET A 227 -1.22 12.15 12.08
C MET A 227 -1.24 13.48 11.31
N VAL A 228 -0.60 13.55 10.13
CA VAL A 228 -0.60 14.76 9.31
C VAL A 228 -1.97 15.04 8.70
N PHE A 229 -2.64 14.04 8.14
CA PHE A 229 -3.93 14.19 7.49
C PHE A 229 -5.04 14.55 8.48
N SER A 230 -5.01 14.00 9.69
CA SER A 230 -5.97 14.37 10.75
C SER A 230 -5.85 15.84 11.20
N ARG A 231 -4.70 16.48 10.91
CA ARG A 231 -4.46 17.91 11.12
C ARG A 231 -4.84 18.77 9.92
N GLY A 232 -5.41 18.18 8.87
CA GLY A 232 -5.69 18.84 7.59
C GLY A 232 -4.47 18.99 6.68
N GLY A 233 -3.34 18.38 7.03
CA GLY A 233 -2.13 18.43 6.23
C GLY A 233 -2.17 17.47 5.03
N SER A 234 -1.17 17.61 4.17
CA SER A 234 -0.92 16.73 3.02
C SER A 234 0.59 16.53 2.87
N PHE A 235 1.01 15.45 2.21
CA PHE A 235 2.40 15.28 1.77
C PHE A 235 2.65 15.69 0.33
N LEU A 236 1.60 16.06 -0.40
CA LEU A 236 1.68 16.58 -1.75
C LEU A 236 1.05 17.97 -1.82
N ASN A 237 1.64 18.83 -2.65
CA ASN A 237 1.04 20.10 -3.03
C ASN A 237 -0.28 19.88 -3.81
N ALA A 238 -1.06 20.95 -4.00
CA ALA A 238 -2.34 20.86 -4.72
C ALA A 238 -2.20 20.37 -6.18
N ALA A 239 -1.04 20.58 -6.80
CA ALA A 239 -0.74 20.11 -8.16
C ALA A 239 -0.38 18.61 -8.21
N GLY A 240 -0.07 17.98 -7.07
CA GLY A 240 0.34 16.58 -6.99
C GLY A 240 1.73 16.29 -7.57
N ASP A 241 2.55 17.32 -7.81
CA ASP A 241 3.88 17.22 -8.45
C ASP A 241 5.05 17.60 -7.53
N GLY A 242 4.77 17.95 -6.28
CA GLY A 242 5.78 18.31 -5.30
C GLY A 242 5.40 17.91 -3.87
N TYR A 243 6.40 17.57 -3.06
CA TYR A 243 6.21 17.18 -1.67
C TYR A 243 6.06 18.37 -0.73
N THR A 244 5.25 18.22 0.30
CA THR A 244 5.00 19.24 1.34
C THR A 244 5.35 18.69 2.73
N LEU A 245 6.61 18.30 2.93
CA LEU A 245 7.07 17.66 4.18
C LEU A 245 7.37 18.64 5.32
N ASP A 246 7.42 19.95 5.03
CA ASP A 246 7.81 21.00 5.97
C ASP A 246 6.63 21.90 6.41
N THR A 247 5.40 21.46 6.15
CA THR A 247 4.19 22.18 6.56
C THR A 247 4.05 22.25 8.08
N PRO A 248 3.28 23.22 8.61
CA PRO A 248 2.96 23.29 10.05
C PRO A 248 2.39 21.98 10.59
N GLU A 249 1.55 21.29 9.84
CA GLU A 249 0.91 20.03 10.23
C GLU A 249 1.91 18.87 10.31
N ALA A 250 2.81 18.76 9.33
CA ALA A 250 3.88 17.77 9.33
C ALA A 250 4.84 18.00 10.50
N LYS A 251 5.26 19.25 10.72
CA LYS A 251 6.10 19.65 11.85
C LYS A 251 5.43 19.37 13.18
N ALA A 252 4.15 19.69 13.34
CA ALA A 252 3.40 19.44 14.57
C ALA A 252 3.29 17.94 14.91
N SER A 253 3.04 17.09 13.91
CA SER A 253 3.00 15.64 14.10
C SER A 253 4.35 15.06 14.53
N MET A 254 5.44 15.46 13.87
CA MET A 254 6.79 15.04 14.23
C MET A 254 7.21 15.57 15.60
N GLN A 255 6.87 16.82 15.91
CA GLN A 255 7.17 17.45 17.20
C GLN A 255 6.44 16.73 18.34
N LEU A 256 5.16 16.39 18.17
CA LEU A 256 4.41 15.62 19.16
C LEU A 256 5.07 14.26 19.45
N MET A 257 5.45 13.50 18.41
CA MET A 257 6.12 12.21 18.60
C MET A 257 7.44 12.38 19.34
N LYS A 258 8.25 13.38 18.94
CA LYS A 258 9.52 13.70 19.59
C LYS A 258 9.34 14.02 21.07
N GLU A 259 8.33 14.82 21.42
CA GLU A 259 8.02 15.17 22.81
C GLU A 259 7.59 13.93 23.59
N LEU A 260 6.66 13.14 23.08
CA LEU A 260 6.20 11.93 23.79
C LEU A 260 7.33 10.92 24.00
N VAL A 261 8.24 10.77 23.05
CA VAL A 261 9.46 9.95 23.21
C VAL A 261 10.36 10.54 24.30
N ALA A 262 10.66 11.83 24.25
CA ALA A 262 11.53 12.50 25.23
C ALA A 262 10.98 12.38 26.67
N ASP A 263 9.66 12.35 26.79
CA ASP A 263 8.96 12.22 28.05
C ASP A 263 8.72 10.76 28.48
N GLY A 264 9.17 9.77 27.70
CA GLY A 264 8.94 8.34 27.98
C GLY A 264 7.46 7.91 27.91
N ALA A 265 6.61 8.73 27.27
CA ALA A 265 5.18 8.48 27.09
C ALA A 265 4.86 7.78 25.75
N LEU A 266 5.84 7.64 24.87
CA LEU A 266 5.77 6.89 23.62
C LEU A 266 6.95 5.90 23.55
N ALA A 267 6.65 4.66 23.19
CA ALA A 267 7.64 3.63 22.90
C ALA A 267 7.49 3.13 21.46
N GLY A 268 8.63 2.94 20.80
CA GLY A 268 8.70 2.25 19.52
C GLY A 268 8.62 0.73 19.67
N ASP A 269 8.69 0.05 18.54
CA ASP A 269 8.49 -1.40 18.39
C ASP A 269 9.52 -2.28 19.15
N ASP A 270 10.63 -1.70 19.59
CA ASP A 270 11.70 -2.38 20.33
C ASP A 270 11.30 -2.76 21.77
N VAL A 271 10.16 -2.28 22.28
CA VAL A 271 9.64 -2.60 23.64
C VAL A 271 8.79 -3.88 23.67
N ARG A 272 8.87 -4.72 22.63
CA ARG A 272 8.20 -6.03 22.54
C ARG A 272 8.74 -7.02 23.58
N VAL A 273 8.15 -6.99 24.77
CA VAL A 273 8.23 -8.05 25.77
C VAL A 273 6.90 -8.81 25.78
N VAL A 274 6.98 -10.09 25.45
CA VAL A 274 6.00 -11.17 25.70
C VAL A 274 4.88 -11.34 24.66
N GLU A 275 4.65 -12.61 24.37
CA GLU A 275 3.90 -13.23 23.30
C GLU A 275 2.47 -12.70 23.14
N ARG A 276 2.02 -12.58 21.88
CA ARG A 276 0.65 -12.21 21.45
C ARG A 276 -0.44 -13.22 21.90
N ARG A 277 -0.27 -13.94 23.01
CA ARG A 277 -1.23 -14.95 23.47
C ARG A 277 -2.06 -14.52 24.69
N ASP A 278 -1.63 -13.51 25.44
CA ASP A 278 -2.31 -13.09 26.67
C ASP A 278 -2.61 -11.58 26.69
N VAL A 279 -3.37 -11.07 25.70
CA VAL A 279 -3.82 -9.67 25.70
C VAL A 279 -5.07 -9.52 26.57
N TYR A 280 -4.88 -9.64 27.88
CA TYR A 280 -5.68 -8.96 28.88
C TYR A 280 -4.73 -8.69 30.02
N GLU A 281 -4.11 -7.51 30.01
CA GLU A 281 -3.82 -6.70 31.19
C GLU A 281 -2.87 -5.55 30.79
N ALA A 282 -3.46 -4.34 30.81
CA ALA A 282 -2.78 -3.05 30.84
C ALA A 282 -1.75 -2.70 29.75
N VAL A 283 -2.18 -2.68 28.50
CA VAL A 283 -1.48 -1.92 27.47
C VAL A 283 -2.53 -1.28 26.57
N LEU A 284 -2.31 -0.02 26.22
CA LEU A 284 -2.98 0.60 25.09
C LEU A 284 -2.39 -0.03 23.81
N LEU A 285 -2.85 -1.24 23.42
CA LEU A 285 -2.90 -1.81 22.05
C LEU A 285 -3.17 -3.34 21.96
N LEU A 286 -4.12 -3.66 21.06
CA LEU A 286 -4.33 -4.84 20.19
C LEU A 286 -4.76 -6.21 20.75
N ALA A 287 -6.06 -6.48 20.63
CA ALA A 287 -6.59 -7.34 19.57
C ALA A 287 -7.81 -6.65 18.93
#